data_AF-A0A1F4ESW1-F1
#
_entry.id   AF-A0A1F4ESW1-F1
#
_cell.length_a   1.000
_cell.length_b   1.000
_cell.length_c   1.000
_cell.angle_alpha   90.00
_cell.angle_beta   90.00
_cell.angle_gamma   90.00
#
_symmetry.space_group_name_H-M   'P 1'
#
loop_
_entity.id
_entity.type
_entity.pdbx_description
1 polymer ?
#
loop_
_entity_poly.entity_id
_entity_poly.type
_entity_poly.pdbx_seq_one_letter_code
_entity_poly.pdbx_strand_id
1 'polypeptide(L)'
;MTGTGSTPTAGTQIWNTEYVTLLGLGDYGIDGSSAANRLVGNIGSNRLDGGTGNDTLTGGAGEDLFVFSAAPSSNVDHITDFALSSDKIVLDDVIFSAIGPTLDASEFRAAAGATTGADADDRIILNLTNGVLYYDADGNDAGASAAFTRIDNSEAWAALSASDFLIA
;
A
#
# COMPACT_ATOMS: atom_id res chain seq x y z
N MET A 1 -10.40 -25.75 -25.62
CA MET A 1 -10.87 -25.45 -24.25
C MET A 1 -11.12 -23.94 -24.20
N THR A 2 -12.36 -23.52 -24.46
CA THR A 2 -12.77 -22.12 -24.36
C THR A 2 -13.16 -21.87 -22.91
N GLY A 3 -12.21 -21.39 -22.11
CA GLY A 3 -12.51 -20.95 -20.74
C GLY A 3 -13.44 -19.74 -20.82
N THR A 4 -14.68 -19.93 -20.41
CA THR A 4 -15.67 -18.87 -20.29
C THR A 4 -15.18 -17.89 -19.25
N GLY A 5 -14.84 -16.67 -19.69
CA GLY A 5 -14.51 -15.57 -18.81
C GLY A 5 -15.68 -15.31 -17.85
N SER A 6 -15.44 -15.55 -16.57
CA SER A 6 -16.28 -15.02 -15.51
C SER A 6 -16.15 -13.50 -15.56
N THR A 7 -17.25 -12.80 -15.82
CA THR A 7 -17.34 -11.36 -15.57
C THR A 7 -17.01 -11.13 -14.09
N PRO A 8 -15.96 -10.37 -13.73
CA PRO A 8 -15.69 -10.08 -12.33
C PRO A 8 -16.83 -9.23 -11.79
N THR A 9 -17.60 -9.76 -10.86
CA THR A 9 -18.39 -8.95 -9.92
C THR A 9 -17.47 -8.49 -8.79
N ALA A 10 -17.78 -7.34 -8.20
CA ALA A 10 -17.08 -6.80 -7.03
C ALA A 10 -16.87 -7.89 -5.95
N GLY A 11 -15.62 -8.03 -5.48
CA GLY A 11 -15.23 -8.99 -4.45
C GLY A 11 -14.75 -10.35 -4.98
N THR A 12 -13.84 -10.37 -5.97
CA THR A 12 -13.26 -11.62 -6.46
C THR A 12 -12.21 -12.15 -5.47
N GLN A 13 -12.64 -12.95 -4.48
CA GLN A 13 -11.75 -13.68 -3.58
C GLN A 13 -11.27 -14.98 -4.25
N ILE A 14 -10.01 -15.04 -4.68
CA ILE A 14 -9.43 -16.23 -5.32
C ILE A 14 -8.48 -16.92 -4.34
N TRP A 15 -8.96 -18.03 -3.79
CA TRP A 15 -8.20 -18.93 -2.92
C TRP A 15 -6.88 -19.35 -3.59
N ASN A 16 -5.75 -19.09 -2.92
CA ASN A 16 -4.35 -19.43 -3.30
C ASN A 16 -3.63 -18.47 -4.28
N THR A 17 -4.00 -17.21 -4.42
CA THR A 17 -3.47 -16.39 -5.53
C THR A 17 -1.96 -16.19 -5.51
N GLU A 18 -1.28 -16.88 -6.42
CA GLU A 18 0.00 -16.46 -6.97
C GLU A 18 -0.36 -15.95 -8.39
N TYR A 19 -0.55 -14.63 -8.54
CA TYR A 19 -0.91 -13.89 -9.76
C TYR A 19 -2.41 -13.73 -10.14
N VAL A 20 -2.91 -12.48 -10.08
CA VAL A 20 -4.22 -12.00 -10.59
C VAL A 20 -4.00 -10.80 -11.51
N THR A 21 -4.79 -10.72 -12.59
CA THR A 21 -4.85 -9.54 -13.46
C THR A 21 -6.31 -9.23 -13.80
N LEU A 22 -6.72 -7.99 -13.53
CA LEU A 22 -8.05 -7.50 -13.91
C LEU A 22 -8.10 -7.19 -15.41
N LEU A 23 -9.25 -7.48 -16.01
CA LEU A 23 -9.53 -7.19 -17.41
C LEU A 23 -10.74 -6.27 -17.53
N GLY A 24 -10.85 -5.58 -18.67
CA GLY A 24 -11.91 -4.62 -18.92
C GLY A 24 -11.59 -3.23 -18.38
N LEU A 25 -12.61 -2.36 -18.33
CA LEU A 25 -12.46 -0.93 -18.01
C LEU A 25 -13.26 -0.52 -16.75
N GLY A 26 -13.73 -1.50 -15.98
CA GLY A 26 -14.54 -1.24 -14.79
C GLY A 26 -13.69 -1.09 -13.54
N ASP A 27 -14.28 -0.46 -12.54
CA ASP A 27 -13.71 -0.31 -11.21
C ASP A 27 -13.91 -1.61 -10.41
N TYR A 28 -12.85 -2.13 -9.80
CA TYR A 28 -12.90 -3.41 -9.09
C TYR A 28 -12.06 -3.39 -7.81
N GLY A 29 -12.51 -4.20 -6.84
CA GLY A 29 -11.72 -4.57 -5.68
C GLY A 29 -11.08 -5.94 -5.87
N ILE A 30 -9.80 -6.04 -5.52
CA ILE A 30 -9.04 -7.28 -5.42
C ILE A 30 -8.59 -7.43 -3.97
N ASP A 31 -9.00 -8.54 -3.35
CA ASP A 31 -8.49 -8.95 -2.06
C ASP A 31 -7.61 -10.18 -2.27
N GLY A 32 -6.37 -10.09 -1.79
CA GLY A 32 -5.40 -11.13 -1.78
C GLY A 32 -5.67 -12.21 -0.74
N SER A 33 -4.61 -12.91 -0.35
CA SER A 33 -4.66 -14.01 0.58
C SER A 33 -3.52 -13.92 1.58
N SER A 34 -3.20 -15.03 2.27
CA SER A 34 -2.05 -15.07 3.17
C SER A 34 -0.74 -15.50 2.50
N ALA A 35 -0.74 -15.65 1.18
CA ALA A 35 0.43 -16.01 0.39
C ALA A 35 0.96 -14.77 -0.34
N ALA A 36 2.20 -14.81 -0.83
CA ALA A 36 2.73 -13.76 -1.71
C ALA A 36 1.92 -13.68 -3.01
N ASN A 37 1.15 -12.62 -3.18
CA ASN A 37 0.29 -12.37 -4.33
C ASN A 37 0.96 -11.40 -5.31
N ARG A 38 0.52 -11.46 -6.56
CA ARG A 38 0.84 -10.46 -7.58
C ARG A 38 -0.48 -9.96 -8.13
N LEU A 39 -0.90 -8.77 -7.74
CA LEU A 39 -2.21 -8.21 -8.07
C LEU A 39 -2.00 -7.10 -9.10
N VAL A 40 -2.60 -7.25 -10.28
CA VAL A 40 -2.53 -6.26 -11.35
C VAL A 40 -3.94 -5.77 -11.65
N GLY A 41 -4.15 -4.47 -11.48
CA GLY A 41 -5.38 -3.77 -11.83
C GLY A 41 -5.54 -3.58 -13.34
N ASN A 42 -6.46 -2.71 -13.72
CA ASN A 42 -6.82 -2.39 -15.09
C ASN A 42 -6.70 -0.88 -15.37
N ILE A 43 -7.59 -0.32 -16.17
CA ILE A 43 -7.57 1.13 -16.48
C ILE A 43 -8.62 1.93 -15.70
N GLY A 44 -9.44 1.25 -14.90
CA GLY A 44 -10.44 1.85 -14.02
C GLY A 44 -9.87 2.02 -12.61
N SER A 45 -10.65 2.63 -11.72
CA SER A 45 -10.22 2.88 -10.34
C SER A 45 -10.29 1.59 -9.55
N ASN A 46 -9.16 1.07 -9.08
CA ASN A 46 -9.10 -0.24 -8.44
C ASN A 46 -8.71 -0.13 -6.96
N ARG A 47 -9.30 -1.00 -6.12
CA ARG A 47 -8.88 -1.19 -4.72
C ARG A 47 -8.09 -2.49 -4.62
N LEU A 48 -6.81 -2.40 -4.30
CA LEU A 48 -5.90 -3.54 -4.20
C LEU A 48 -5.50 -3.74 -2.74
N ASP A 49 -5.89 -4.86 -2.15
CA ASP A 49 -5.47 -5.28 -0.81
C ASP A 49 -4.74 -6.61 -0.95
N GLY A 50 -3.45 -6.64 -0.65
CA GLY A 50 -2.64 -7.86 -0.72
C GLY A 50 -2.97 -8.86 0.39
N GLY A 51 -3.47 -8.38 1.53
CA GLY A 51 -3.61 -9.17 2.73
C GLY A 51 -2.27 -9.34 3.46
N THR A 52 -1.85 -10.59 3.68
CA THR A 52 -0.60 -10.86 4.38
C THR A 52 0.37 -11.63 3.48
N GLY A 53 1.66 -11.38 3.61
CA GLY A 53 2.69 -12.02 2.79
C GLY A 53 3.22 -11.04 1.74
N ASN A 54 4.44 -11.25 1.23
CA ASN A 54 5.11 -10.23 0.41
C ASN A 54 4.42 -10.09 -0.95
N ASP A 55 3.58 -9.07 -1.08
CA ASP A 55 2.76 -8.87 -2.25
C ASP A 55 3.41 -7.93 -3.27
N THR A 56 3.01 -8.06 -4.54
CA THR A 56 3.33 -7.10 -5.59
C THR A 56 2.03 -6.55 -6.15
N LEU A 57 1.83 -5.24 -6.02
CA LEU A 57 0.61 -4.53 -6.36
C LEU A 57 0.90 -3.57 -7.52
N THR A 58 0.14 -3.71 -8.60
CA THR A 58 0.19 -2.83 -9.78
C THR A 58 -1.21 -2.28 -9.99
N GLY A 59 -1.42 -0.98 -9.84
CA GLY A 59 -2.74 -0.35 -10.00
C GLY A 59 -3.18 -0.32 -11.46
N GLY A 60 -2.26 0.07 -12.34
CA GLY A 60 -2.53 0.32 -13.74
C GLY A 60 -2.78 1.81 -13.98
N ALA A 61 -3.86 2.11 -14.69
CA ALA A 61 -4.31 3.49 -14.88
C ALA A 61 -5.61 3.69 -14.12
N GLY A 62 -5.90 4.93 -13.72
CA GLY A 62 -7.08 5.23 -12.92
C GLY A 62 -6.67 5.85 -11.60
N GLU A 63 -7.65 6.01 -10.71
CA GLU A 63 -7.41 6.44 -9.33
C GLU A 63 -7.40 5.18 -8.45
N ASP A 64 -6.21 4.65 -8.17
CA ASP A 64 -6.08 3.38 -7.48
C ASP A 64 -5.85 3.55 -5.97
N LEU A 65 -6.40 2.61 -5.20
CA LEU A 65 -6.26 2.52 -3.75
C LEU A 65 -5.43 1.29 -3.39
N PHE A 66 -4.23 1.51 -2.88
CA PHE A 66 -3.37 0.45 -2.33
C PHE A 66 -3.62 0.31 -0.83
N VAL A 67 -4.28 -0.76 -0.43
CA VAL A 67 -4.79 -0.93 0.94
C VAL A 67 -3.90 -1.84 1.76
N PHE A 68 -3.56 -1.38 2.95
CA PHE A 68 -2.81 -2.12 3.95
C PHE A 68 -3.69 -2.40 5.16
N SER A 69 -4.25 -3.61 5.19
CA SER A 69 -5.15 -4.10 6.26
C SER A 69 -4.48 -5.12 7.19
N ALA A 70 -3.19 -5.39 6.99
CA ALA A 70 -2.40 -6.29 7.80
C ALA A 70 -1.34 -5.55 8.63
N ALA A 71 -1.09 -6.04 9.84
CA ALA A 71 -0.05 -5.49 10.69
C ALA A 71 1.33 -5.57 10.01
N PRO A 72 2.11 -4.47 10.01
CA PRO A 72 3.49 -4.49 9.56
C PRO A 72 4.27 -5.61 10.26
N SER A 73 5.00 -6.40 9.47
CA SER A 73 5.73 -7.56 9.98
C SER A 73 7.02 -7.74 9.18
N SER A 74 7.49 -8.97 8.96
CA SER A 74 8.47 -9.22 7.90
C SER A 74 7.87 -9.05 6.49
N ASN A 75 6.56 -8.80 6.42
CA ASN A 75 5.86 -8.50 5.18
C ASN A 75 6.20 -7.09 4.68
N VAL A 76 6.79 -6.98 3.48
CA VAL A 76 6.97 -5.70 2.80
C VAL A 76 6.46 -5.84 1.38
N ASP A 77 5.29 -5.26 1.13
CA ASP A 77 4.68 -5.30 -0.19
C ASP A 77 5.38 -4.32 -1.14
N HIS A 78 5.23 -4.55 -2.43
CA HIS A 78 5.77 -3.72 -3.50
C HIS A 78 4.66 -3.08 -4.31
N ILE A 79 4.57 -1.75 -4.29
CA ILE A 79 3.72 -0.99 -5.22
C ILE A 79 4.56 -0.61 -6.44
N THR A 80 4.21 -1.14 -7.60
CA THR A 80 5.09 -1.08 -8.78
C THR A 80 4.96 0.20 -9.61
N ASP A 81 3.79 0.85 -9.58
CA ASP A 81 3.42 1.89 -10.55
C ASP A 81 2.68 3.09 -9.94
N PHE A 82 2.80 3.29 -8.62
CA PHE A 82 2.12 4.38 -7.89
C PHE A 82 2.25 5.72 -8.63
N ALA A 83 1.11 6.37 -8.88
CA ALA A 83 1.00 7.65 -9.53
C ALA A 83 0.47 8.71 -8.54
N LEU A 84 1.35 9.62 -8.11
CA LEU A 84 1.01 10.70 -7.14
C LEU A 84 -0.20 11.56 -7.52
N SER A 85 -0.48 11.69 -8.81
CA SER A 85 -1.59 12.52 -9.30
C SER A 85 -2.96 11.89 -9.11
N SER A 86 -3.04 10.58 -8.86
CA SER A 86 -4.29 9.82 -8.89
C SER A 86 -4.43 8.82 -7.74
N ASP A 87 -3.34 8.19 -7.34
CA ASP A 87 -3.40 7.04 -6.44
C ASP A 87 -3.33 7.46 -4.97
N LYS A 88 -3.85 6.60 -4.09
CA LYS A 88 -3.75 6.75 -2.64
C LYS A 88 -3.33 5.46 -1.96
N ILE A 89 -2.60 5.62 -0.86
CA ILE A 89 -2.31 4.55 0.08
C ILE A 89 -3.38 4.59 1.17
N VAL A 90 -4.05 3.48 1.41
CA VAL A 90 -5.08 3.38 2.45
C VAL A 90 -4.54 2.52 3.58
N LEU A 91 -4.54 3.06 4.79
CA LEU A 91 -4.09 2.39 6.00
C LEU A 91 -5.29 2.07 6.87
N ASP A 92 -5.41 0.82 7.30
CA ASP A 92 -6.49 0.38 8.19
C ASP A 92 -6.41 1.07 9.56
N ASP A 93 -7.53 1.64 10.03
CA ASP A 93 -7.59 2.44 11.25
C ASP A 93 -7.33 1.65 12.55
N VAL A 94 -7.55 0.34 12.53
CA VAL A 94 -7.27 -0.56 13.66
C VAL A 94 -5.79 -0.94 13.67
N ILE A 95 -5.24 -1.26 12.49
CA ILE A 95 -3.84 -1.67 12.36
C ILE A 95 -2.88 -0.50 12.57
N PHE A 96 -3.16 0.66 11.98
CA PHE A 96 -2.35 1.87 12.04
C PHE A 96 -2.91 2.87 13.07
N SER A 97 -3.41 2.34 14.18
CA SER A 97 -4.18 3.08 15.20
C SER A 97 -3.46 4.27 15.86
N ALA A 98 -2.13 4.35 15.80
CA ALA A 98 -1.38 5.48 16.36
C ALA A 98 -1.52 6.78 15.55
N ILE A 99 -1.94 6.69 14.27
CA ILE A 99 -2.16 7.85 13.39
C ILE A 99 -3.47 8.58 13.75
N GLY A 100 -4.47 7.85 14.23
CA GLY A 100 -5.82 8.39 14.38
C GLY A 100 -6.52 8.58 13.03
N PRO A 101 -7.49 9.51 12.90
CA PRO A 101 -8.40 9.55 11.76
C PRO A 101 -7.78 10.13 10.48
N THR A 102 -6.61 10.76 10.55
CA THR A 102 -5.92 11.40 9.42
C THR A 102 -4.44 11.48 9.76
N LEU A 103 -3.59 11.20 8.77
CA LEU A 103 -2.15 11.40 8.91
C LEU A 103 -1.82 12.89 8.76
N ASP A 104 -1.37 13.52 9.85
CA ASP A 104 -0.94 14.91 9.81
C ASP A 104 0.44 15.05 9.16
N ALA A 105 0.71 16.22 8.57
CA ALA A 105 2.00 16.48 7.94
C ALA A 105 3.19 16.42 8.93
N SER A 106 2.95 16.65 10.23
CA SER A 106 3.95 16.49 11.29
C SER A 106 4.23 15.03 11.65
N GLU A 107 3.36 14.10 11.25
CA GLU A 107 3.50 12.67 11.53
C GLU A 107 4.14 11.92 10.34
N PHE A 108 4.43 12.63 9.24
CA PHE A 108 5.08 12.07 8.07
C PHE A 108 6.52 12.55 7.94
N ARG A 109 7.45 11.62 8.09
CA ARG A 109 8.88 11.86 7.89
C ARG A 109 9.34 11.33 6.54
N ALA A 110 10.06 12.14 5.77
CA ALA A 110 10.80 11.67 4.60
C ALA A 110 12.28 12.07 4.71
N ALA A 111 13.17 11.08 4.77
CA ALA A 111 14.62 11.33 4.83
C ALA A 111 15.42 10.17 4.22
N ALA A 112 16.58 10.49 3.63
CA ALA A 112 17.45 9.48 3.04
C ALA A 112 17.96 8.51 4.11
N GLY A 113 17.77 7.21 3.89
CA GLY A 113 18.20 6.17 4.82
C GLY A 113 17.39 6.08 6.12
N ALA A 114 16.29 6.84 6.26
CA ALA A 114 15.47 6.78 7.47
C ALA A 114 14.77 5.43 7.61
N THR A 115 14.82 4.85 8.81
CA THR A 115 14.12 3.60 9.15
C THR A 115 13.41 3.67 10.50
N THR A 116 13.45 4.83 11.16
CA THR A 116 12.84 5.12 12.46
C THR A 116 12.23 6.52 12.43
N GLY A 117 11.44 6.93 13.43
CA GLY A 117 11.08 8.33 13.66
C GLY A 117 12.30 9.23 13.96
N ALA A 118 12.14 10.54 13.76
CA ALA A 118 13.05 11.61 14.17
C ALA A 118 12.58 12.33 15.45
N ASP A 119 11.26 12.39 15.64
CA ASP A 119 10.61 12.90 16.83
C ASP A 119 9.45 11.99 17.25
N ALA A 120 8.73 12.38 18.30
CA ALA A 120 7.69 11.55 18.88
C ALA A 120 6.35 11.56 18.12
N ASP A 121 6.22 12.45 17.15
CA ASP A 121 5.01 12.62 16.36
C ASP A 121 5.07 11.79 15.07
N ASP A 122 6.26 11.46 14.57
CA ASP A 122 6.44 10.61 13.38
C ASP A 122 5.71 9.26 13.51
N ARG A 123 4.78 9.01 12.57
CA ARG A 123 4.03 7.76 12.42
C ARG A 123 4.37 7.02 11.14
N ILE A 124 4.55 7.75 10.04
CA ILE A 124 4.91 7.18 8.74
C ILE A 124 6.26 7.72 8.32
N ILE A 125 7.21 6.82 8.09
CA ILE A 125 8.57 7.17 7.73
C ILE A 125 8.88 6.64 6.34
N LEU A 126 9.14 7.55 5.42
CA LEU A 126 9.65 7.25 4.10
C LEU A 126 11.18 7.32 4.08
N ASN A 127 11.79 6.19 3.78
CA ASN A 127 13.19 6.14 3.43
C ASN A 127 13.36 6.66 2.00
N LEU A 128 14.04 7.80 1.81
CA LEU A 128 14.33 8.42 0.50
C LEU A 128 15.55 7.81 -0.24
N THR A 129 16.07 6.67 0.23
CA THR A 129 17.09 5.87 -0.50
C THR A 129 16.53 4.65 -1.23
N ASN A 130 15.41 4.06 -0.80
CA ASN A 130 14.88 2.83 -1.40
C ASN A 130 13.35 2.71 -1.56
N GLY A 131 12.54 3.71 -1.19
CA GLY A 131 11.09 3.70 -1.39
C GLY A 131 10.30 3.04 -0.28
N VAL A 132 10.98 2.54 0.75
CA VAL A 132 10.34 1.79 1.83
C VAL A 132 9.67 2.75 2.80
N LEU A 133 8.40 2.45 3.09
CA LEU A 133 7.60 3.08 4.12
C LEU A 133 7.61 2.21 5.38
N TYR A 134 7.80 2.87 6.51
CA TYR A 134 7.79 2.28 7.83
C TYR A 134 6.65 2.90 8.65
N TYR A 135 6.04 2.09 9.49
CA TYR A 135 5.08 2.54 10.49
C TYR A 135 5.74 2.54 11.88
N ASP A 136 5.64 3.67 12.56
CA ASP A 136 6.09 3.85 13.93
C ASP A 136 4.89 3.99 14.87
N ALA A 137 4.54 2.87 15.49
CA ALA A 137 3.42 2.81 16.43
C ALA A 137 3.73 3.47 17.78
N ASP A 138 5.01 3.60 18.15
CA ASP A 138 5.40 4.09 19.48
C ASP A 138 5.83 5.56 19.48
N GLY A 139 6.19 6.11 18.31
CA GLY A 139 6.60 7.50 18.15
C GLY A 139 7.73 7.85 19.11
N ASN A 140 8.83 7.11 19.08
CA ASN A 140 10.05 7.52 19.78
C ASN A 140 11.25 7.43 18.86
N ASP A 141 12.18 8.37 19.01
CA ASP A 141 13.42 8.56 18.23
C ASP A 141 14.40 7.36 18.27
N ALA A 142 14.03 6.26 18.92
CA ALA A 142 14.78 5.02 19.03
C ALA A 142 13.90 3.74 18.97
N GLY A 143 12.60 3.88 18.72
CA GLY A 143 11.61 2.80 18.60
C GLY A 143 11.71 2.06 17.28
N ALA A 144 11.24 0.80 17.28
CA ALA A 144 11.31 -0.07 16.12
C ALA A 144 10.15 0.24 15.16
N SER A 145 10.39 1.10 14.16
CA SER A 145 9.43 1.22 13.06
C SER A 145 9.45 -0.05 12.21
N ALA A 146 8.27 -0.49 11.78
CA ALA A 146 8.10 -1.69 11.00
C ALA A 146 7.85 -1.33 9.54
N ALA A 147 8.68 -1.87 8.63
CA ALA A 147 8.44 -1.75 7.20
C ALA A 147 7.12 -2.44 6.84
N PHE A 148 6.33 -1.83 5.97
CA PHE A 148 5.06 -2.42 5.52
C PHE A 148 4.90 -2.40 4.00
N THR A 149 5.49 -1.41 3.32
CA THR A 149 5.47 -1.38 1.86
C THR A 149 6.65 -0.64 1.29
N ARG A 150 6.85 -0.80 -0.01
CA ARG A 150 7.81 -0.08 -0.82
C ARG A 150 7.14 0.39 -2.11
N ILE A 151 7.39 1.65 -2.47
CA ILE A 151 7.03 2.19 -3.77
C ILE A 151 8.24 2.06 -4.71
N ASP A 152 8.08 1.35 -5.82
CA ASP A 152 9.15 1.14 -6.80
C ASP A 152 9.29 2.30 -7.80
N ASN A 153 8.22 3.08 -8.02
CA ASN A 153 8.27 4.25 -8.88
C ASN A 153 9.11 5.35 -8.22
N SER A 154 10.33 5.56 -8.74
CA SER A 154 11.28 6.44 -8.08
C SER A 154 10.94 7.95 -8.15
N GLU A 155 10.03 8.35 -9.04
CA GLU A 155 9.58 9.73 -9.12
C GLU A 155 8.43 9.99 -8.12
N ALA A 156 7.65 8.95 -7.81
CA ALA A 156 6.50 9.05 -6.93
C ALA A 156 6.88 9.18 -5.45
N TRP A 157 7.60 8.20 -4.88
CA TRP A 157 8.08 8.30 -3.49
C TRP A 157 8.90 9.58 -3.23
N ALA A 158 9.62 10.13 -4.22
CA ALA A 158 10.42 11.34 -4.04
C ALA A 158 9.59 12.60 -3.69
N ALA A 159 8.29 12.60 -4.00
CA ALA A 159 7.37 13.70 -3.71
C ALA A 159 6.13 13.25 -2.88
N LEU A 160 6.16 12.05 -2.33
CA LEU A 160 5.10 11.52 -1.47
C LEU A 160 4.96 12.36 -0.20
N SER A 161 3.72 12.54 0.25
CA SER A 161 3.37 13.36 1.40
C SER A 161 2.27 12.71 2.25
N ALA A 162 1.99 13.26 3.42
CA ALA A 162 0.87 12.82 4.26
C ALA A 162 -0.49 12.85 3.52
N SER A 163 -0.67 13.76 2.55
CA SER A 163 -1.91 13.88 1.77
C SER A 163 -2.15 12.71 0.80
N ASP A 164 -1.16 11.86 0.59
CA ASP A 164 -1.25 10.66 -0.26
C ASP A 164 -1.76 9.43 0.50
N PHE A 165 -2.01 9.59 1.79
CA PHE A 165 -2.52 8.57 2.68
C PHE A 165 -3.98 8.85 3.07
N LEU A 166 -4.77 7.78 3.16
CA LEU A 166 -6.11 7.76 3.73
C LEU A 166 -6.12 6.78 4.90
N ILE A 167 -6.89 7.09 5.95
CA ILE A 167 -7.14 6.17 7.06
C ILE A 167 -8.60 5.71 6.98
N ALA A 168 -8.85 4.41 6.98
CA ALA A 168 -10.18 3.85 6.73
C ALA A 168 -10.43 2.51 7.43
#